data_AF-A0A558DLN0-F1
#
_entry.id   AF-A0A558DLN0-F1
#
_cell.length_a   1.000
_cell.length_b   1.000
_cell.length_c   1.000
_cell.angle_alpha   90.00
_cell.angle_beta   90.00
_cell.angle_gamma   90.00
#
_symmetry.space_group_name_H-M   'P 1'
#
loop_
_entity.id
_entity.type
_entity.pdbx_description
1 polymer ?
#
loop_
_entity_poly.entity_id
_entity_poly.type
_entity_poly.pdbx_seq_one_letter_code
_entity_poly.pdbx_strand_id
1 'polypeptide(L)'
;MTIGRSRGPAGRGPRSVPKPKRLAHLRIDPRGYPIIAAIGQAPGDIDFGALSESRKLALATFDLCAVCALPFGEELRWQVSFDEATAMAKTLVSNEAPVHEICALYAAQVCPFVSSPYARHGDDVRKGMKRPEITYLTGFRRTARVFGRRSGLQTSESVLHFETTGVEQQLKLSTSTEAIEAYQRALETDVEVTIDDTERELATRLTELTIKDGEDSGSVMAGAAWFAGGAFCPGVGNVQGMRRFTEEPMYTALARQVLLEPGFAKKFEETEDLYTRAALKWLNSRDDLPEILAGWRNTALNRAWHGRPSPGKSSGGTDPKKSKRKLQSAARRKNRR
;
A
#
# COMPACT_ATOMS: atom_id res chain seq x y z
N MET A 1 -50.71 -16.69 5.82
CA MET A 1 -49.65 -15.74 5.39
C MET A 1 -48.55 -15.77 6.43
N THR A 2 -47.47 -16.50 6.14
CA THR A 2 -46.34 -16.67 7.05
C THR A 2 -45.42 -15.45 6.90
N ILE A 3 -45.33 -14.66 7.97
CA ILE A 3 -44.43 -13.50 8.07
C ILE A 3 -42.99 -14.03 8.00
N GLY A 4 -42.37 -13.85 6.84
CA GLY A 4 -41.01 -14.31 6.57
C GLY A 4 -39.97 -13.52 7.37
N ARG A 5 -39.32 -14.23 8.30
CA ARG A 5 -38.00 -13.99 8.91
C ARG A 5 -37.35 -12.63 8.64
N SER A 6 -37.19 -11.86 9.71
CA SER A 6 -36.32 -10.68 9.78
C SER A 6 -34.95 -10.97 9.17
N ARG A 7 -34.58 -10.20 8.13
CA ARG A 7 -33.18 -10.07 7.72
C ARG A 7 -32.40 -9.55 8.94
N GLY A 8 -31.41 -10.31 9.40
CA GLY A 8 -30.42 -9.80 10.37
C GLY A 8 -29.81 -8.50 9.83
N PRO A 9 -29.28 -7.63 10.70
CA PRO A 9 -28.96 -6.25 10.33
C PRO A 9 -27.94 -6.26 9.19
N ALA A 10 -28.38 -5.88 8.00
CA ALA A 10 -27.49 -5.39 6.96
C ALA A 10 -26.62 -4.31 7.61
N GLY A 11 -25.30 -4.37 7.36
CA GLY A 11 -24.28 -3.60 8.05
C GLY A 11 -24.72 -2.16 8.36
N ARG A 12 -24.46 -1.75 9.60
CA ARG A 12 -24.65 -0.36 10.04
C ARG A 12 -24.04 0.56 8.99
N GLY A 13 -24.84 1.44 8.39
CA GLY A 13 -24.33 2.42 7.44
C GLY A 13 -23.20 3.22 8.09
N PRO A 14 -22.24 3.76 7.33
CA PRO A 14 -21.01 4.37 7.87
C PRO A 14 -21.30 5.50 8.87
N ARG A 15 -22.44 6.18 8.74
CA ARG A 15 -22.91 7.24 9.66
C ARG A 15 -23.29 6.75 11.05
N SER A 16 -23.55 5.46 11.21
CA SER A 16 -23.99 4.84 12.48
C SER A 16 -22.88 4.12 13.24
N VAL A 17 -21.66 4.14 12.68
CA VAL A 17 -20.44 3.66 13.34
C VAL A 17 -19.63 4.90 13.71
N PRO A 18 -19.28 5.10 15.00
CA PRO A 18 -18.41 6.21 15.41
C PRO A 18 -17.14 6.20 14.56
N LYS A 19 -16.66 7.38 14.14
CA LYS A 19 -15.41 7.47 13.38
C LYS A 19 -14.23 7.58 14.35
N PRO A 20 -13.10 6.89 14.11
CA PRO A 20 -11.86 7.15 14.83
C PRO A 20 -11.43 8.61 14.65
N LYS A 21 -10.80 9.20 15.68
CA LYS A 21 -10.22 10.55 15.67
C LYS A 21 -9.24 10.73 14.52
N ARG A 22 -8.44 9.70 14.22
CA ARG A 22 -7.49 9.73 13.09
C ARG A 22 -8.15 9.85 11.71
N LEU A 23 -9.47 9.65 11.59
CA LEU A 23 -10.22 9.87 10.34
C LEU A 23 -10.87 11.25 10.26
N ALA A 24 -10.72 12.10 11.27
CA ALA A 24 -11.45 13.37 11.36
C ALA A 24 -11.10 14.35 10.21
N HIS A 25 -9.86 14.31 9.72
CA HIS A 25 -9.38 15.17 8.64
C HIS A 25 -9.79 14.67 7.24
N LEU A 26 -10.31 13.44 7.11
CA LEU A 26 -10.68 12.90 5.81
C LEU A 26 -11.99 13.51 5.32
N ARG A 27 -12.02 13.80 4.01
CA ARG A 27 -13.25 14.12 3.29
C ARG A 27 -14.26 12.97 3.41
N ILE A 28 -15.54 13.31 3.37
CA ILE A 28 -16.65 12.37 3.47
C ILE A 28 -17.43 12.40 2.15
N ASP A 29 -17.75 11.23 1.61
CA ASP A 29 -18.62 11.12 0.43
C ASP A 29 -20.10 11.39 0.78
N PRO A 30 -21.00 11.61 -0.20
CA PRO A 30 -22.41 11.85 0.07
C PRO A 30 -23.12 10.73 0.86
N ARG A 31 -22.65 9.49 0.77
CA ARG A 31 -23.21 8.33 1.48
C ARG A 31 -22.78 8.33 2.96
N GLY A 32 -21.72 9.05 3.31
CA GLY A 32 -21.18 9.18 4.67
C GLY A 32 -19.90 8.38 4.91
N TYR A 33 -19.28 7.82 3.86
CA TYR A 33 -18.01 7.11 3.98
C TYR A 33 -16.84 8.11 3.98
N PRO A 34 -15.89 8.00 4.92
CA PRO A 34 -14.59 8.64 4.78
C PRO A 34 -13.92 8.18 3.47
N ILE A 35 -13.46 9.11 2.66
CA ILE A 35 -12.71 8.80 1.44
C ILE A 35 -11.28 8.46 1.86
N ILE A 36 -10.99 7.17 1.91
CA ILE A 36 -9.73 6.67 2.47
C ILE A 36 -8.52 7.05 1.60
N ALA A 37 -7.35 7.11 2.22
CA ALA A 37 -6.13 7.61 1.58
C ALA A 37 -5.71 6.87 0.30
N ALA A 38 -6.03 5.58 0.16
CA ALA A 38 -5.70 4.78 -1.02
C ALA A 38 -6.70 4.94 -2.19
N ILE A 39 -7.89 5.52 -1.99
CA ILE A 39 -8.90 5.73 -3.02
C ILE A 39 -8.57 6.99 -3.83
N GLY A 40 -8.73 6.92 -5.16
CA GLY A 40 -8.63 8.10 -6.03
C GLY A 40 -9.62 9.19 -5.64
N GLN A 41 -9.17 10.44 -5.59
CA GLN A 41 -9.95 11.56 -5.06
C GLN A 41 -10.37 12.59 -6.10
N ALA A 42 -10.24 12.27 -7.39
CA ALA A 42 -10.70 13.14 -8.46
C ALA A 42 -12.19 13.50 -8.27
N PRO A 43 -12.59 14.78 -8.40
CA PRO A 43 -13.98 15.20 -8.26
C PRO A 43 -14.91 14.39 -9.18
N GLY A 44 -16.00 13.88 -8.61
CA GLY A 44 -17.00 13.11 -9.36
C GLY A 44 -16.64 11.64 -9.64
N ASP A 45 -15.42 11.20 -9.31
CA ASP A 45 -14.90 9.87 -9.65
C ASP A 45 -14.38 9.11 -8.40
N ILE A 46 -15.15 9.16 -7.31
CA ILE A 46 -14.79 8.42 -6.08
C ILE A 46 -15.24 6.96 -6.23
N ASP A 47 -14.32 6.09 -6.65
CA ASP A 47 -14.53 4.66 -6.72
C ASP A 47 -13.92 3.92 -5.51
N PHE A 48 -14.79 3.42 -4.62
CA PHE A 48 -14.37 2.62 -3.47
C PHE A 48 -13.98 1.17 -3.84
N GLY A 49 -14.26 0.74 -5.07
CA GLY A 49 -13.85 -0.57 -5.60
C GLY A 49 -12.44 -0.58 -6.19
N ALA A 50 -11.80 0.57 -6.36
CA ALA A 50 -10.49 0.71 -6.99
C ALA A 50 -9.50 1.44 -6.06
N LEU A 51 -8.32 0.85 -5.89
CA LEU A 51 -7.21 1.47 -5.17
C LEU A 51 -6.25 2.11 -6.18
N SER A 52 -5.79 3.33 -5.90
CA SER A 52 -4.85 4.06 -6.75
C SER A 52 -3.41 3.63 -6.47
N GLU A 53 -2.72 3.11 -7.49
CA GLU A 53 -1.29 2.77 -7.39
C GLU A 53 -0.40 3.99 -7.11
N SER A 54 -0.79 5.16 -7.63
CA SER A 54 -0.11 6.43 -7.35
C SER A 54 -0.17 6.78 -5.88
N ARG A 55 -1.33 6.61 -5.27
CA ARG A 55 -1.52 6.82 -3.83
C ARG A 55 -0.74 5.80 -3.03
N LYS A 56 -0.75 4.52 -3.44
CA LYS A 56 0.05 3.47 -2.79
C LYS A 56 1.55 3.75 -2.84
N LEU A 57 2.08 4.34 -3.92
CA LEU A 57 3.49 4.74 -3.98
C LEU A 57 3.79 5.82 -2.94
N ALA A 58 2.96 6.86 -2.85
CA ALA A 58 3.11 7.91 -1.84
C ALA A 58 3.02 7.34 -0.41
N LEU A 59 1.99 6.54 -0.13
CA LEU A 59 1.80 5.87 1.16
C LEU A 59 3.02 5.00 1.54
N ALA A 60 3.58 4.25 0.59
CA ALA A 60 4.79 3.44 0.82
C ALA A 60 6.05 4.30 1.05
N THR A 61 6.17 5.41 0.34
CA THR A 61 7.34 6.30 0.40
C THR A 61 7.45 6.99 1.76
N PHE A 62 6.31 7.42 2.30
CA PHE A 62 6.23 8.16 3.56
C PHE A 62 5.77 7.29 4.75
N ASP A 63 5.63 5.98 4.54
CA ASP A 63 5.18 4.99 5.54
C ASP A 63 3.89 5.40 6.28
N LEU A 64 2.86 5.66 5.48
CA LEU A 64 1.56 6.14 5.91
C LEU A 64 0.50 5.05 5.83
N CYS A 65 -0.50 5.13 6.71
CA CYS A 65 -1.65 4.24 6.70
C CYS A 65 -2.52 4.45 5.44
N ALA A 66 -2.89 3.35 4.79
CA ALA A 66 -3.71 3.37 3.57
C ALA A 66 -5.15 3.87 3.78
N VAL A 67 -5.59 3.99 5.04
CA VAL A 67 -6.90 4.51 5.40
C VAL A 67 -6.84 5.99 5.74
N CYS A 68 -6.03 6.35 6.73
CA CYS A 68 -6.02 7.71 7.29
C CYS A 68 -4.89 8.62 6.80
N ALA A 69 -3.97 8.14 5.94
CA ALA A 69 -2.80 8.92 5.50
C ALA A 69 -1.87 9.42 6.63
N LEU A 70 -2.06 9.01 7.88
CA LEU A 70 -1.18 9.37 8.98
C LEU A 70 -0.02 8.36 9.08
N PRO A 71 1.16 8.80 9.56
CA PRO A 71 2.32 7.92 9.73
C PRO A 71 2.04 6.78 10.70
N PHE A 72 2.71 5.64 10.49
CA PHE A 72 2.65 4.51 11.41
C PHE A 72 3.40 4.77 12.72
N GLY A 73 4.56 5.45 12.64
CA GLY A 73 5.53 5.44 13.74
C GLY A 73 5.83 3.99 14.18
N GLU A 74 5.71 3.75 15.49
CA GLU A 74 5.91 2.44 16.11
C GLU A 74 4.67 1.52 16.05
N GLU A 75 3.52 1.98 15.53
CA GLU A 75 2.32 1.16 15.43
C GLU A 75 2.50 -0.01 14.44
N LEU A 76 1.84 -1.15 14.69
CA LEU A 76 1.86 -2.27 13.75
C LEU A 76 1.21 -1.90 12.41
N ARG A 77 1.73 -2.50 11.34
CA ARG A 77 1.17 -2.47 9.99
C ARG A 77 0.17 -3.61 9.85
N TRP A 78 -1.11 -3.31 9.99
CA TRP A 78 -2.18 -4.31 9.91
C TRP A 78 -2.57 -4.59 8.46
N GLN A 79 -2.87 -5.85 8.18
CA GLN A 79 -3.36 -6.34 6.90
C GLN A 79 -4.61 -7.19 7.11
N VAL A 80 -5.53 -7.11 6.16
CA VAL A 80 -6.76 -7.91 6.14
C VAL A 80 -6.54 -9.16 5.30
N SER A 81 -6.97 -10.32 5.79
CA SER A 81 -7.01 -11.56 5.02
C SER A 81 -8.28 -12.36 5.32
N PHE A 82 -8.63 -13.28 4.43
CA PHE A 82 -9.85 -14.09 4.52
C PHE A 82 -9.58 -15.59 4.54
N ASP A 83 -8.32 -15.99 4.50
CA ASP A 83 -7.89 -17.38 4.61
C ASP A 83 -6.89 -17.54 5.77
N GLU A 84 -7.07 -18.60 6.54
CA GLU A 84 -6.30 -18.85 7.76
C GLU A 84 -4.81 -19.09 7.47
N ALA A 85 -4.49 -19.73 6.35
CA ALA A 85 -3.11 -19.99 5.95
C ALA A 85 -2.32 -18.69 5.74
N THR A 86 -2.92 -17.72 5.05
CA THR A 86 -2.35 -16.37 4.87
C THR A 86 -2.28 -15.62 6.19
N ALA A 87 -3.33 -15.71 7.03
CA ALA A 87 -3.34 -15.07 8.33
C ALA A 87 -2.21 -15.56 9.25
N MET A 88 -1.90 -16.86 9.21
CA MET A 88 -0.83 -17.49 10.00
C MET A 88 0.57 -17.38 9.38
N ALA A 89 0.69 -16.79 8.19
CA ALA A 89 1.98 -16.63 7.53
C ALA A 89 2.85 -15.61 8.29
N LYS A 90 4.12 -15.96 8.54
CA LYS A 90 5.10 -15.04 9.17
C LYS A 90 5.42 -13.81 8.32
N THR A 91 5.15 -13.92 7.02
CA THR A 91 5.34 -12.90 6.00
C THR A 91 4.11 -12.91 5.11
N LEU A 92 3.59 -11.72 4.80
CA LEU A 92 2.46 -11.54 3.91
C LEU A 92 2.86 -10.64 2.74
N VAL A 93 2.51 -11.04 1.52
CA VAL A 93 2.61 -10.19 0.33
C VAL A 93 1.19 -9.80 -0.10
N SER A 94 0.81 -8.55 0.16
CA SER A 94 -0.49 -7.98 -0.19
C SER A 94 -0.36 -6.98 -1.34
N ASN A 95 -1.38 -6.84 -2.18
CA ASN A 95 -1.49 -5.71 -3.11
C ASN A 95 -2.21 -4.50 -2.49
N GLU A 96 -2.62 -4.61 -1.22
CA GLU A 96 -3.15 -3.52 -0.40
C GLU A 96 -2.05 -2.98 0.52
N ALA A 97 -1.99 -1.65 0.64
CA ALA A 97 -1.09 -0.99 1.56
C ALA A 97 -1.57 -1.22 3.01
N PRO A 98 -0.66 -1.34 3.99
CA PRO A 98 -1.04 -1.62 5.36
C PRO A 98 -1.83 -0.47 6.00
N VAL A 99 -2.51 -0.79 7.10
CA VAL A 99 -3.32 0.16 7.86
C VAL A 99 -3.04 0.09 9.37
N HIS A 100 -3.43 1.11 10.14
CA HIS A 100 -3.45 1.02 11.60
C HIS A 100 -4.53 0.03 12.07
N GLU A 101 -4.40 -0.49 13.29
CA GLU A 101 -5.36 -1.45 13.87
C GLU A 101 -6.79 -0.90 13.83
N ILE A 102 -6.98 0.29 14.39
CA ILE A 102 -8.30 0.90 14.48
C ILE A 102 -8.88 1.25 13.11
N CYS A 103 -8.03 1.56 12.13
CA CYS A 103 -8.42 1.74 10.74
C CYS A 103 -8.91 0.42 10.11
N ALA A 104 -8.21 -0.69 10.36
CA ALA A 104 -8.62 -2.02 9.92
C ALA A 104 -9.95 -2.45 10.55
N LEU A 105 -10.10 -2.24 11.86
CA LEU A 105 -11.31 -2.56 12.62
C LEU A 105 -12.49 -1.70 12.15
N TYR A 106 -12.28 -0.40 11.93
CA TYR A 106 -13.31 0.47 11.35
C TYR A 106 -13.72 -0.01 9.96
N ALA A 107 -12.76 -0.35 9.09
CA ALA A 107 -13.04 -0.92 7.78
C ALA A 107 -13.84 -2.23 7.88
N ALA A 108 -13.54 -3.08 8.86
CA ALA A 108 -14.30 -4.30 9.12
C ALA A 108 -15.76 -4.05 9.56
N GLN A 109 -16.09 -2.84 10.02
CA GLN A 109 -17.47 -2.43 10.30
C GLN A 109 -18.18 -1.88 9.06
N VAL A 110 -17.53 -0.98 8.31
CA VAL A 110 -18.22 -0.15 7.31
C VAL A 110 -17.91 -0.51 5.86
N CYS A 111 -16.72 -1.02 5.57
CA CYS A 111 -16.29 -1.26 4.20
C CYS A 111 -17.08 -2.43 3.63
N PRO A 112 -17.86 -2.26 2.54
CA PRO A 112 -18.66 -3.36 1.99
C PRO A 112 -17.78 -4.57 1.65
N PHE A 113 -16.56 -4.36 1.15
CA PHE A 113 -15.64 -5.43 0.78
C PHE A 113 -15.05 -6.22 1.97
N VAL A 114 -15.15 -5.69 3.20
CA VAL A 114 -14.61 -6.32 4.42
C VAL A 114 -15.72 -6.75 5.37
N SER A 115 -16.73 -5.92 5.58
CA SER A 115 -17.75 -6.09 6.63
C SER A 115 -18.85 -7.09 6.28
N SER A 116 -19.06 -7.38 4.99
CA SER A 116 -20.13 -8.28 4.55
C SER A 116 -19.58 -9.51 3.82
N PRO A 117 -19.93 -10.75 4.24
CA PRO A 117 -19.63 -11.95 3.45
C PRO A 117 -20.43 -12.00 2.12
N TYR A 118 -21.45 -11.15 1.98
CA TYR A 118 -22.34 -11.08 0.82
C TYR A 118 -22.01 -9.93 -0.14
N ALA A 119 -20.98 -9.13 0.15
CA ALA A 119 -20.56 -8.11 -0.78
C ALA A 119 -20.06 -8.76 -2.07
N ARG A 120 -20.55 -8.24 -3.21
CA ARG A 120 -20.19 -8.76 -4.52
C ARG A 120 -18.88 -8.10 -4.95
N HIS A 121 -17.84 -8.91 -5.13
CA HIS A 121 -16.65 -8.46 -5.85
C HIS A 121 -17.02 -8.21 -7.32
N GLY A 122 -16.57 -7.07 -7.85
CA GLY A 122 -16.90 -6.62 -9.21
C GLY A 122 -15.89 -7.06 -10.27
N ASP A 123 -14.75 -7.62 -9.89
CA ASP A 123 -13.73 -8.07 -10.84
C ASP A 123 -14.10 -9.39 -11.52
N ASP A 124 -13.60 -9.57 -12.74
CA ASP A 124 -13.93 -10.70 -13.62
C ASP A 124 -13.62 -12.06 -13.00
N VAL A 125 -12.63 -12.12 -12.10
CA VAL A 125 -12.19 -13.37 -11.45
C VAL A 125 -13.10 -13.74 -10.29
N ARG A 126 -13.54 -12.77 -9.49
CA ARG A 126 -14.31 -13.01 -8.25
C ARG A 126 -15.81 -12.72 -8.37
N LYS A 127 -16.29 -12.34 -9.56
CA LYS A 127 -17.71 -12.03 -9.79
C LYS A 127 -18.61 -13.19 -9.33
N GLY A 128 -19.44 -12.91 -8.32
CA GLY A 128 -20.39 -13.89 -7.76
C GLY A 128 -19.81 -14.83 -6.69
N MET A 129 -18.50 -14.77 -6.40
CA MET A 129 -17.91 -15.48 -5.27
C MET A 129 -18.39 -14.85 -3.95
N LYS A 130 -18.76 -15.70 -3.00
CA LYS A 130 -19.01 -15.26 -1.62
C LYS A 130 -17.69 -15.16 -0.89
N ARG A 131 -17.52 -14.08 -0.12
CA ARG A 131 -16.37 -13.95 0.79
C ARG A 131 -16.53 -14.94 1.94
N PRO A 132 -15.44 -15.53 2.45
CA PRO A 132 -15.47 -16.27 3.71
C PRO A 132 -16.10 -15.43 4.83
N GLU A 133 -16.78 -16.08 5.79
CA GLU A 133 -17.41 -15.37 6.91
C GLU A 133 -16.36 -14.76 7.85
N ILE A 134 -15.25 -15.48 8.02
CA ILE A 134 -14.16 -15.12 8.93
C ILE A 134 -13.26 -14.08 8.26
N THR A 135 -13.00 -13.00 8.99
CA THR A 135 -11.98 -12.00 8.65
C THR A 135 -10.82 -12.12 9.62
N TYR A 136 -9.60 -12.13 9.10
CA TYR A 136 -8.38 -12.07 9.92
C TYR A 136 -7.74 -10.70 9.74
N LEU A 137 -7.42 -10.04 10.84
CA LEU A 137 -6.56 -8.86 10.87
C LEU A 137 -5.23 -9.30 11.47
N THR A 138 -4.13 -9.13 10.74
CA THR A 138 -2.79 -9.51 11.21
C THR A 138 -1.91 -8.26 11.29
N GLY A 139 -1.39 -7.98 12.48
CA GLY A 139 -0.49 -6.87 12.77
C GLY A 139 0.97 -7.29 12.61
N PHE A 140 1.68 -6.61 11.71
CA PHE A 140 3.10 -6.84 11.43
C PHE A 140 3.94 -5.69 11.96
N ARG A 141 5.13 -5.99 12.50
CA ARG A 141 6.07 -4.97 12.99
C ARG A 141 6.46 -3.97 11.89
N ARG A 142 6.63 -4.45 10.65
CA ARG A 142 7.14 -3.62 9.56
C ARG A 142 6.68 -4.06 8.17
N THR A 143 6.70 -3.11 7.24
CA THR A 143 6.76 -3.38 5.80
C THR A 143 8.22 -3.63 5.44
N ALA A 144 8.59 -4.86 5.09
CA ALA A 144 9.96 -5.22 4.75
C ALA A 144 10.33 -4.77 3.33
N ARG A 145 9.40 -4.90 2.37
CA ARG A 145 9.64 -4.55 0.96
C ARG A 145 8.38 -4.04 0.30
N VAL A 146 8.56 -3.13 -0.65
CA VAL A 146 7.52 -2.71 -1.58
C VAL A 146 8.09 -2.80 -2.99
N PHE A 147 7.33 -3.37 -3.93
CA PHE A 147 7.77 -3.61 -5.30
C PHE A 147 6.59 -3.69 -6.29
N GLY A 148 6.83 -3.30 -7.54
CA GLY A 148 5.91 -3.47 -8.64
C GLY A 148 6.00 -4.88 -9.24
N ARG A 149 4.85 -5.54 -9.43
CA ARG A 149 4.73 -6.84 -10.12
C ARG A 149 3.37 -6.93 -10.81
N ARG A 150 3.28 -7.76 -11.86
CA ARG A 150 2.00 -8.13 -12.48
C ARG A 150 1.00 -8.62 -11.42
N SER A 151 -0.20 -8.05 -11.44
CA SER A 151 -1.29 -8.41 -10.54
C SER A 151 -1.75 -9.85 -10.80
N GLY A 152 -2.02 -10.59 -9.72
CA GLY A 152 -2.63 -11.91 -9.80
C GLY A 152 -4.12 -11.86 -10.16
N LEU A 153 -4.78 -10.72 -9.91
CA LEU A 153 -6.20 -10.52 -10.16
C LEU A 153 -6.43 -9.83 -11.52
N GLN A 154 -5.65 -8.79 -11.82
CA GLN A 154 -5.71 -8.03 -13.07
C GLN A 154 -4.49 -8.36 -13.92
N THR A 155 -4.54 -9.51 -14.61
CA THR A 155 -3.33 -10.09 -15.24
C THR A 155 -2.68 -9.22 -16.32
N SER A 156 -3.35 -8.20 -16.85
CA SER A 156 -2.77 -7.20 -17.77
C SER A 156 -1.94 -6.13 -17.04
N GLU A 157 -2.23 -5.87 -15.77
CA GLU A 157 -1.72 -4.74 -15.01
C GLU A 157 -0.57 -5.15 -14.10
N SER A 158 0.36 -4.22 -13.84
CA SER A 158 1.27 -4.34 -12.70
C SER A 158 0.84 -3.39 -11.59
N VAL A 159 0.89 -3.88 -10.36
CA VAL A 159 0.49 -3.18 -9.14
C VAL A 159 1.63 -3.23 -8.13
N LEU A 160 1.58 -2.33 -7.15
CA LEU A 160 2.46 -2.37 -5.98
C LEU A 160 2.02 -3.48 -5.04
N HIS A 161 3.01 -4.25 -4.60
CA HIS A 161 2.90 -5.25 -3.56
C HIS A 161 3.69 -4.82 -2.32
N PHE A 162 3.12 -5.09 -1.15
CA PHE A 162 3.64 -4.81 0.18
C PHE A 162 3.96 -6.14 0.85
N GLU A 163 5.24 -6.39 1.09
CA GLU A 163 5.72 -7.54 1.87
C GLU A 163 5.86 -7.09 3.33
N THR A 164 4.96 -7.54 4.20
CA THR A 164 4.98 -7.25 5.64
C THR A 164 5.52 -8.45 6.43
N THR A 165 6.29 -8.19 7.49
CA THR A 165 6.98 -9.24 8.25
C THR A 165 6.98 -8.95 9.75
N GLY A 166 7.20 -9.99 10.55
CA GLY A 166 7.25 -9.87 12.01
C GLY A 166 5.85 -9.78 12.59
N VAL A 167 5.06 -10.85 12.45
CA VAL A 167 3.75 -10.96 13.08
C VAL A 167 3.88 -10.80 14.58
N GLU A 168 3.12 -9.87 15.15
CA GLU A 168 3.05 -9.66 16.60
C GLU A 168 1.65 -9.91 17.15
N GLN A 169 0.63 -9.57 16.38
CA GLN A 169 -0.76 -9.67 16.80
C GLN A 169 -1.65 -10.19 15.67
N GLN A 170 -2.72 -10.86 16.06
CA GLN A 170 -3.74 -11.35 15.14
C GLN A 170 -5.11 -11.27 15.80
N LEU A 171 -6.10 -10.80 15.06
CA LEU A 171 -7.51 -10.82 15.42
C LEU A 171 -8.27 -11.69 14.42
N LYS A 172 -8.99 -12.68 14.94
CA LYS A 172 -9.94 -13.48 14.16
C LYS A 172 -11.34 -12.97 14.45
N LEU A 173 -12.00 -12.44 13.43
CA LEU A 173 -13.35 -11.91 13.49
C LEU A 173 -14.28 -12.87 12.76
N SER A 174 -14.88 -13.78 13.51
CA SER A 174 -15.78 -14.83 13.00
C SER A 174 -17.23 -14.35 12.93
N THR A 175 -17.59 -13.32 13.71
CA THR A 175 -18.93 -12.74 13.74
C THR A 175 -18.90 -11.22 13.68
N SER A 176 -20.02 -10.60 13.31
CA SER A 176 -20.17 -9.14 13.37
C SER A 176 -20.05 -8.59 14.79
N THR A 177 -20.49 -9.37 15.79
CA THR A 177 -20.39 -8.98 17.21
C THR A 177 -18.95 -8.89 17.66
N GLU A 178 -18.11 -9.89 17.34
CA GLU A 178 -16.68 -9.87 17.64
C GLU A 178 -15.98 -8.67 17.00
N ALA A 179 -16.34 -8.35 15.75
CA ALA A 179 -15.81 -7.17 15.07
C ALA A 179 -16.20 -5.88 15.79
N ILE A 180 -17.46 -5.75 16.23
CA ILE A 180 -17.97 -4.56 16.95
C ILE A 180 -17.24 -4.39 18.28
N GLU A 181 -17.12 -5.47 19.06
CA GLU A 181 -16.47 -5.44 20.37
C GLU A 181 -14.97 -5.12 20.24
N ALA A 182 -14.28 -5.70 19.26
CA ALA A 182 -12.89 -5.37 18.97
C ALA A 182 -12.73 -3.89 18.60
N TYR A 183 -13.63 -3.37 17.77
CA TYR A 183 -13.62 -1.97 17.40
C TYR A 183 -13.92 -1.02 18.57
N GLN A 184 -14.84 -1.39 19.45
CA GLN A 184 -15.16 -0.61 20.66
C GLN A 184 -13.95 -0.52 21.60
N ARG A 185 -13.24 -1.63 21.84
CA ARG A 185 -12.00 -1.61 22.62
C ARG A 185 -10.93 -0.70 22.01
N ALA A 186 -10.78 -0.72 20.69
CA ALA A 186 -9.86 0.17 20.00
C ALA A 186 -10.28 1.65 20.10
N LEU A 187 -11.58 1.95 20.10
CA LEU A 187 -12.09 3.31 20.28
C LEU A 187 -11.83 3.88 21.68
N GLU A 188 -11.88 3.05 22.72
CA GLU A 188 -11.59 3.46 24.10
C GLU A 188 -10.16 3.99 24.27
N THR A 189 -9.22 3.49 23.47
CA THR A 189 -7.81 3.90 23.48
C THR A 189 -7.45 4.83 22.32
N ASP A 190 -8.41 5.24 21.49
CA ASP A 190 -8.16 6.10 20.33
C ASP A 190 -7.83 7.52 20.79
N VAL A 191 -6.57 7.87 20.65
CA VAL A 191 -6.03 9.20 20.93
C VAL A 191 -5.79 9.94 19.62
N GLU A 192 -5.84 11.27 19.69
CA GLU A 192 -5.44 12.09 18.55
C GLU A 192 -3.95 11.87 18.27
N VAL A 193 -3.62 11.55 17.02
CA VAL A 193 -2.23 11.29 16.63
C VAL A 193 -1.52 12.64 16.48
N THR A 194 -0.52 12.86 17.32
CA THR A 194 0.37 14.02 17.19
C THR A 194 1.37 13.77 16.06
N ILE A 195 1.32 14.62 15.05
CA ILE A 195 2.25 14.63 13.92
C ILE A 195 2.84 16.03 13.77
N ASP A 196 4.05 16.11 13.25
CA ASP A 196 4.69 17.41 13.00
C ASP A 196 4.10 18.11 11.76
N ASP A 197 4.52 19.36 11.53
CA ASP A 197 3.99 20.19 10.46
C ASP A 197 4.28 19.61 9.06
N THR A 198 5.40 18.91 8.88
CA THR A 198 5.76 18.32 7.59
C THR A 198 4.92 17.09 7.28
N GLU A 199 4.66 16.24 8.29
CA GLU A 199 3.74 15.11 8.19
C GLU A 199 2.29 15.57 7.97
N ARG A 200 1.86 16.61 8.69
CA ARG A 200 0.54 17.21 8.52
C ARG A 200 0.33 17.75 7.11
N GLU A 201 1.33 18.45 6.58
CA GLU A 201 1.27 18.95 5.21
C GLU A 201 1.19 17.79 4.20
N LEU A 202 1.99 16.72 4.37
CA LEU A 202 1.90 15.53 3.51
C LEU A 202 0.51 14.88 3.55
N ALA A 203 -0.04 14.64 4.74
CA ALA A 203 -1.35 14.04 4.92
C ALA A 203 -2.44 14.91 4.30
N THR A 204 -2.36 16.23 4.50
CA THR A 204 -3.28 17.22 3.93
C THR A 204 -3.23 17.19 2.40
N ARG A 205 -2.04 17.33 1.82
CA ARG A 205 -1.87 17.32 0.35
C ARG A 205 -2.32 16.02 -0.28
N LEU A 206 -2.12 14.88 0.39
CA LEU A 206 -2.58 13.60 -0.09
C LEU A 206 -4.10 13.46 -0.01
N THR A 207 -4.77 14.02 1.00
CA THR A 207 -6.20 13.77 1.29
C THR A 207 -7.16 14.88 0.86
N GLU A 208 -6.65 16.05 0.46
CA GLU A 208 -7.44 17.14 -0.10
C GLU A 208 -7.55 17.07 -1.62
N LEU A 209 -8.48 17.88 -2.16
CA LEU A 209 -8.57 18.14 -3.60
C LEU A 209 -7.40 19.02 -4.05
N THR A 210 -6.96 18.80 -5.28
CA THR A 210 -6.03 19.70 -5.96
C THR A 210 -6.74 21.00 -6.36
N ILE A 211 -5.95 22.04 -6.69
CA ILE A 211 -6.48 23.30 -7.25
C ILE A 211 -6.98 23.08 -8.68
N LYS A 212 -6.41 22.10 -9.39
CA LYS A 212 -6.72 21.80 -10.78
C LYS A 212 -7.89 20.82 -10.86
N ASP A 213 -8.99 21.26 -11.46
CA ASP A 213 -10.18 20.42 -11.58
C ASP A 213 -9.88 19.09 -12.31
N GLY A 214 -10.46 18.01 -11.81
CA GLY A 214 -10.26 16.65 -12.30
C GLY A 214 -8.92 15.98 -11.94
N GLU A 215 -7.98 16.65 -11.26
CA GLU A 215 -6.69 16.07 -10.91
C GLU A 215 -6.70 15.36 -9.56
N ASP A 216 -6.32 14.07 -9.54
CA ASP A 216 -6.14 13.30 -8.30
C ASP A 216 -4.88 13.76 -7.55
N SER A 217 -5.06 14.20 -6.30
CA SER A 217 -3.97 14.61 -5.41
C SER A 217 -2.94 13.51 -5.18
N GLY A 218 -3.38 12.25 -5.20
CA GLY A 218 -2.53 11.08 -5.15
C GLY A 218 -1.56 10.94 -6.31
N SER A 219 -2.03 11.22 -7.52
CA SER A 219 -1.25 11.21 -8.74
C SER A 219 -0.19 12.31 -8.73
N VAL A 220 -0.50 13.50 -8.22
CA VAL A 220 0.47 14.60 -8.04
C VAL A 220 1.48 14.23 -6.95
N MET A 221 1.01 13.76 -5.79
CA MET A 221 1.85 13.32 -4.69
C MET A 221 2.77 12.15 -5.08
N ALA A 222 2.36 11.27 -6.00
CA ALA A 222 3.23 10.22 -6.52
C ALA A 222 4.45 10.77 -7.27
N GLY A 223 4.32 11.92 -7.96
CA GLY A 223 5.45 12.61 -8.58
C GLY A 223 6.42 13.18 -7.53
N ALA A 224 5.88 13.77 -6.47
CA ALA A 224 6.69 14.25 -5.35
C ALA A 224 7.39 13.09 -4.61
N ALA A 225 6.68 11.99 -4.37
CA ALA A 225 7.21 10.75 -3.81
C ALA A 225 8.28 10.13 -4.71
N TRP A 226 8.13 10.23 -6.03
CA TRP A 226 9.12 9.80 -7.01
C TRP A 226 10.49 10.45 -6.74
N PHE A 227 10.49 11.78 -6.54
CA PHE A 227 11.70 12.54 -6.23
C PHE A 227 12.30 12.19 -4.87
N ALA A 228 11.46 11.97 -3.85
CA ALA A 228 11.94 11.60 -2.52
C ALA A 228 12.66 10.23 -2.50
N GLY A 229 12.28 9.32 -3.40
CA GLY A 229 12.96 8.04 -3.59
C GLY A 229 12.08 6.92 -4.15
N GLY A 230 10.78 7.17 -4.37
CA GLY A 230 9.86 6.23 -4.99
C GLY A 230 10.33 5.74 -6.37
N ALA A 231 11.10 6.55 -7.11
CA ALA A 231 11.74 6.17 -8.37
C ALA A 231 12.63 4.91 -8.26
N PHE A 232 13.14 4.62 -7.06
CA PHE A 232 14.05 3.51 -6.80
C PHE A 232 13.35 2.26 -6.28
N CYS A 233 12.02 2.31 -6.13
CA CYS A 233 11.19 1.15 -5.83
C CYS A 233 11.33 0.08 -6.94
N PRO A 234 11.70 -1.18 -6.61
CA PRO A 234 11.86 -2.23 -7.61
C PRO A 234 10.60 -2.45 -8.44
N GLY A 235 10.71 -2.36 -9.77
CA GLY A 235 9.59 -2.63 -10.68
C GLY A 235 8.54 -1.52 -10.77
N VAL A 236 8.71 -0.39 -10.07
CA VAL A 236 7.73 0.72 -10.04
C VAL A 236 7.42 1.28 -11.42
N GLY A 237 8.39 1.30 -12.33
CA GLY A 237 8.20 1.79 -13.70
C GLY A 237 7.19 1.00 -14.54
N ASN A 238 6.91 -0.24 -14.15
CA ASN A 238 5.92 -1.08 -14.83
C ASN A 238 4.52 -0.95 -14.23
N VAL A 239 4.39 -0.31 -13.07
CA VAL A 239 3.11 -0.18 -12.34
C VAL A 239 2.17 0.75 -13.08
N GLN A 240 0.88 0.39 -13.13
CA GLN A 240 -0.15 1.23 -13.77
C GLN A 240 -0.14 2.65 -13.18
N GLY A 241 -0.23 3.66 -14.05
CA GLY A 241 -0.15 5.08 -13.66
C GLY A 241 1.26 5.60 -13.36
N MET A 242 2.31 4.76 -13.31
CA MET A 242 3.69 5.19 -13.05
C MET A 242 4.52 5.41 -14.32
N ARG A 243 4.05 4.89 -15.46
CA ARG A 243 4.80 4.86 -16.72
C ARG A 243 5.30 6.24 -17.17
N ARG A 244 4.48 7.29 -16.97
CA ARG A 244 4.85 8.68 -17.28
C ARG A 244 6.17 9.13 -16.63
N PHE A 245 6.42 8.71 -15.38
CA PHE A 245 7.64 9.09 -14.65
C PHE A 245 8.89 8.36 -15.16
N THR A 246 8.73 7.26 -15.89
CA THR A 246 9.83 6.53 -16.52
C THR A 246 10.06 6.90 -17.98
N GLU A 247 9.02 7.32 -18.69
CA GLU A 247 9.13 7.70 -20.10
C GLU A 247 9.73 9.09 -20.28
N GLU A 248 9.53 9.98 -19.32
CA GLU A 248 10.13 11.30 -19.29
C GLU A 248 11.47 11.27 -18.51
N PRO A 249 12.63 11.38 -19.20
CA PRO A 249 13.94 11.21 -18.56
C PRO A 249 14.20 12.22 -17.43
N MET A 250 13.53 13.37 -17.48
CA MET A 250 13.63 14.43 -16.49
C MET A 250 13.29 13.93 -15.07
N TYR A 251 12.21 13.16 -14.89
CA TYR A 251 11.80 12.71 -13.55
C TYR A 251 12.86 11.83 -12.90
N THR A 252 13.43 10.92 -13.66
CA THR A 252 14.49 10.02 -13.19
C THR A 252 15.80 10.79 -12.97
N ALA A 253 16.11 11.79 -13.79
CA ALA A 253 17.28 12.64 -13.60
C ALA A 253 17.17 13.46 -12.30
N LEU A 254 16.03 14.09 -12.05
CA LEU A 254 15.78 14.88 -10.82
C LEU A 254 15.81 14.00 -9.57
N ALA A 255 15.17 12.83 -9.58
CA ALA A 255 15.23 11.89 -8.46
C ALA A 255 16.67 11.44 -8.16
N ARG A 256 17.51 11.27 -9.19
CA ARG A 256 18.93 10.95 -9.00
C ARG A 256 19.72 12.13 -8.45
N GLN A 257 19.43 13.37 -8.85
CA GLN A 257 20.08 14.55 -8.28
C GLN A 257 19.70 14.72 -6.80
N VAL A 258 18.41 14.57 -6.46
CA VAL A 258 17.94 14.56 -5.05
C VAL A 258 18.63 13.47 -4.23
N LEU A 259 18.99 12.33 -4.83
CA LEU A 259 19.71 11.26 -4.17
C LEU A 259 21.21 11.54 -4.00
N LEU A 260 21.87 12.04 -5.05
CA LEU A 260 23.33 12.06 -5.17
C LEU A 260 23.97 13.39 -4.77
N GLU A 261 23.23 14.49 -4.83
CA GLU A 261 23.75 15.83 -4.59
C GLU A 261 23.24 16.34 -3.23
N PRO A 262 24.10 16.40 -2.19
CA PRO A 262 23.73 16.97 -0.91
C PRO A 262 23.19 18.40 -1.08
N GLY A 263 22.04 18.69 -0.46
CA GLY A 263 21.41 20.02 -0.55
C GLY A 263 20.63 20.29 -1.83
N PHE A 264 20.66 19.42 -2.86
CA PHE A 264 19.83 19.62 -4.05
C PHE A 264 18.33 19.60 -3.71
N ALA A 265 17.92 18.72 -2.79
CA ALA A 265 16.55 18.67 -2.28
C ALA A 265 16.08 19.99 -1.65
N LYS A 266 16.98 20.77 -1.02
CA LYS A 266 16.64 22.06 -0.40
C LYS A 266 16.21 23.11 -1.41
N LYS A 267 16.65 23.01 -2.68
CA LYS A 267 16.23 23.91 -3.76
C LYS A 267 14.73 23.84 -4.04
N PHE A 268 14.07 22.76 -3.63
CA PHE A 268 12.64 22.59 -3.78
C PHE A 268 11.83 23.11 -2.59
N GLU A 269 12.46 23.60 -1.53
CA GLU A 269 11.70 24.23 -0.43
C GLU A 269 11.05 25.56 -0.87
N GLU A 270 11.57 26.17 -1.93
CA GLU A 270 11.10 27.43 -2.51
C GLU A 270 10.27 27.24 -3.79
N THR A 271 10.02 26.00 -4.23
CA THR A 271 9.24 25.76 -5.45
C THR A 271 7.76 26.10 -5.26
N GLU A 272 7.11 26.52 -6.35
CA GLU A 272 5.66 26.76 -6.40
C GLU A 272 4.86 25.45 -6.39
N ASP A 273 5.47 24.32 -6.76
CA ASP A 273 4.85 23.00 -6.65
C ASP A 273 4.72 22.59 -5.17
N LEU A 274 3.53 22.82 -4.62
CA LEU A 274 3.18 22.53 -3.22
C LEU A 274 3.45 21.07 -2.81
N TYR A 275 3.28 20.11 -3.73
CA TYR A 275 3.45 18.69 -3.44
C TYR A 275 4.93 18.33 -3.37
N THR A 276 5.70 18.76 -4.37
CA THR A 276 7.16 18.56 -4.39
C THR A 276 7.81 19.26 -3.20
N ARG A 277 7.37 20.48 -2.87
CA ARG A 277 7.81 21.21 -1.68
C ARG A 277 7.52 20.44 -0.39
N ALA A 278 6.29 19.94 -0.22
CA ALA A 278 5.91 19.18 0.98
C ALA A 278 6.76 17.91 1.14
N ALA A 279 6.92 17.13 0.07
CA ALA A 279 7.69 15.89 0.09
C ALA A 279 9.18 16.12 0.38
N LEU A 280 9.79 17.13 -0.23
CA LEU A 280 11.23 17.39 -0.05
C LEU A 280 11.54 18.14 1.24
N LYS A 281 10.62 18.98 1.73
CA LYS A 281 10.71 19.53 3.10
C LYS A 281 10.64 18.43 4.14
N TRP A 282 9.70 17.48 4.00
CA TRP A 282 9.64 16.29 4.85
C TRP A 282 10.92 15.46 4.74
N LEU A 283 11.45 15.24 3.53
CA LEU A 283 12.69 14.48 3.36
C LEU A 283 13.88 15.15 4.07
N ASN A 284 13.97 16.47 3.99
CA ASN A 284 15.06 17.26 4.59
C ASN A 284 14.92 17.42 6.12
N SER A 285 13.73 17.24 6.68
CA SER A 285 13.48 17.38 8.12
C SER A 285 13.75 16.11 8.91
N ARG A 286 14.20 15.03 8.26
CA ARG A 286 14.39 13.71 8.89
C ARG A 286 15.86 13.36 8.96
N ASP A 287 16.31 13.04 10.17
CA ASP A 287 17.59 12.36 10.38
C ASP A 287 17.47 10.88 9.97
N ASP A 288 16.33 10.26 10.29
CA ASP A 288 16.03 8.86 9.98
C ASP A 288 14.85 8.74 9.01
N LEU A 289 15.06 8.01 7.91
CA LEU A 289 14.01 7.74 6.92
C LEU A 289 13.28 6.43 7.24
N PRO A 290 11.99 6.31 6.88
CA PRO A 290 11.28 5.04 6.96
C PRO A 290 12.04 3.92 6.25
N GLU A 291 12.02 2.71 6.82
CA GLU A 291 12.87 1.58 6.38
C GLU A 291 12.75 1.30 4.87
N ILE A 292 11.53 1.39 4.31
CA ILE A 292 11.28 1.21 2.88
C ILE A 292 12.01 2.26 2.04
N LEU A 293 11.86 3.54 2.39
CA LEU A 293 12.49 4.63 1.66
C LEU A 293 14.02 4.59 1.80
N ALA A 294 14.52 4.35 3.01
CA ALA A 294 15.94 4.18 3.27
C ALA A 294 16.52 3.03 2.43
N GLY A 295 15.84 1.88 2.39
CA GLY A 295 16.25 0.72 1.61
C GLY A 295 16.31 0.99 0.10
N TRP A 296 15.31 1.69 -0.43
CA TRP A 296 15.29 2.13 -1.84
C TRP A 296 16.44 3.06 -2.18
N ARG A 297 16.64 4.10 -1.37
CA ARG A 297 17.71 5.11 -1.56
C ARG A 297 19.10 4.47 -1.45
N ASN A 298 19.33 3.64 -0.44
CA ASN A 298 20.60 2.91 -0.25
C ASN A 298 20.91 1.97 -1.43
N THR A 299 19.91 1.24 -1.92
CA THR A 299 20.07 0.38 -3.09
C THR A 299 20.46 1.20 -4.34
N ALA A 300 19.85 2.37 -4.51
CA ALA A 300 20.15 3.25 -5.63
C ALA A 300 21.55 3.89 -5.52
N LEU A 301 21.96 4.33 -4.33
CA LEU A 301 23.31 4.85 -4.05
C LEU A 301 24.38 3.79 -4.37
N ASN A 302 24.20 2.58 -3.87
CA ASN A 302 25.11 1.47 -4.14
C ASN A 302 25.27 1.18 -5.65
N ARG A 303 24.17 1.25 -6.42
CA ARG A 303 24.21 1.11 -7.89
C ARG A 303 24.90 2.28 -8.59
N ALA A 304 24.78 3.49 -8.05
CA ALA A 304 25.42 4.67 -8.61
C ALA A 304 26.94 4.64 -8.41
N TRP A 305 27.41 4.23 -7.23
CA TRP A 305 28.84 4.20 -6.90
C TRP A 305 29.59 3.00 -7.48
N HIS A 306 28.98 1.81 -7.47
CA HIS A 306 29.66 0.58 -7.90
C HIS A 306 29.40 0.21 -9.37
N GLY A 307 28.72 1.09 -10.11
CA GLY A 307 28.19 0.78 -11.42
C GLY A 307 27.08 -0.28 -11.34
N ARG A 308 26.43 -0.58 -12.47
CA ARG A 308 25.53 -1.74 -12.52
C ARG A 308 26.34 -2.97 -12.07
N PRO A 309 25.89 -3.75 -11.06
CA PRO A 309 26.29 -5.14 -11.03
C PRO A 309 25.90 -5.68 -12.40
N SER A 310 26.88 -6.14 -13.19
CA SER A 310 26.60 -6.91 -14.41
C SER A 310 25.49 -7.88 -14.04
N PRO A 311 24.39 -7.99 -14.82
CA PRO A 311 23.23 -8.79 -14.45
C PRO A 311 23.71 -10.17 -14.04
N GLY A 312 23.83 -10.33 -12.72
CA GLY A 312 24.43 -11.48 -12.12
C GLY A 312 23.43 -12.57 -12.36
N LYS A 313 23.82 -13.55 -13.18
CA LYS A 313 23.15 -14.84 -13.37
C LYS A 313 22.31 -15.16 -12.14
N SER A 314 21.00 -14.94 -12.25
CA SER A 314 20.05 -15.43 -11.26
C SER A 314 20.35 -16.91 -11.08
N SER A 315 20.85 -17.28 -9.91
CA SER A 315 21.22 -18.63 -9.50
C SER A 315 19.97 -19.51 -9.34
N GLY A 316 19.25 -19.70 -10.46
CA GLY A 316 18.00 -20.46 -10.56
C GLY A 316 17.68 -20.90 -11.99
N GLY A 317 18.38 -20.41 -13.01
CA GLY A 317 18.29 -20.95 -14.36
C GLY A 317 19.23 -22.14 -14.52
N THR A 318 18.69 -23.36 -14.51
CA THR A 318 19.46 -24.55 -14.88
C THR A 318 19.94 -24.38 -16.32
N ASP A 319 21.24 -24.18 -16.52
CA ASP A 319 21.85 -24.13 -17.85
C ASP A 319 21.46 -25.42 -18.62
N PRO A 320 20.67 -25.32 -19.71
CA PRO A 320 20.16 -26.48 -20.43
C PRO A 320 21.30 -27.34 -21.03
N LYS A 321 22.51 -26.78 -21.18
CA LYS A 321 23.69 -27.57 -21.56
C LYS A 321 24.21 -28.43 -20.41
N LYS A 322 24.13 -27.98 -19.16
CA LYS A 322 24.50 -28.78 -17.98
C LYS A 322 23.46 -29.87 -17.70
N SER A 323 22.16 -29.63 -17.92
CA SER A 323 21.13 -30.68 -17.77
C SER A 323 21.30 -31.79 -18.82
N LYS A 324 21.58 -31.43 -20.08
CA LYS A 324 21.90 -32.40 -21.15
C LYS A 324 23.16 -33.23 -20.85
N ARG A 325 24.22 -32.62 -20.31
CA ARG A 325 25.44 -33.36 -19.90
C ARG A 325 25.18 -34.33 -18.73
N LYS A 326 24.35 -33.95 -17.75
CA LYS A 326 23.95 -34.86 -16.65
C LYS A 326 23.12 -36.04 -17.15
N LEU A 327 22.18 -35.82 -18.07
CA LEU A 327 21.39 -36.88 -18.70
C LEU A 327 22.25 -37.82 -19.55
N GLN A 328 23.18 -37.30 -20.35
CA GLN A 328 24.12 -38.12 -21.13
C GLN A 328 25.10 -38.91 -20.24
N SER A 329 25.55 -38.32 -19.13
CA SER A 329 26.39 -39.00 -18.14
C SER A 329 25.65 -40.15 -17.43
N ALA A 330 24.37 -39.95 -17.08
CA ALA A 330 23.53 -40.98 -16.48
C ALA A 330 23.23 -42.13 -17.45
N ALA A 331 22.97 -41.82 -18.72
CA ALA A 331 22.77 -42.83 -19.77
C ALA A 331 24.03 -43.69 -20.00
N ARG A 332 25.22 -43.08 -20.00
CA ARG A 332 26.50 -43.81 -20.14
C ARG A 332 26.80 -44.73 -18.95
N ARG A 333 26.33 -44.41 -17.75
CA ARG A 333 26.48 -45.27 -16.57
C ARG A 333 25.52 -46.47 -16.59
N LYS A 334 24.34 -46.34 -17.20
CA LYS A 334 23.40 -47.47 -17.36
C LYS A 334 23.87 -48.51 -18.38
N ASN A 335 24.61 -48.11 -19.42
CA ASN A 335 25.15 -49.05 -20.41
C ASN A 335 26.47 -49.75 -20.00
N ARG A 336 26.92 -49.55 -18.75
CA ARG A 336 28.14 -50.16 -18.19
C ARG A 336 27.86 -51.20 -17.09
N ARG A 337 26.59 -51.51 -16.84
CA ARG A 337 26.14 -52.63 -16.02
C ARG A 337 25.37 -53.58 -16.91
#